data_AF-A0A7Y4SWC5-F1
#
_entry.id   AF-A0A7Y4SWC5-F1
#
_cell.length_a   1.000
_cell.length_b   1.000
_cell.length_c   1.000
_cell.angle_alpha   90.00
_cell.angle_beta   90.00
_cell.angle_gamma   90.00
#
_symmetry.space_group_name_H-M   'P 1'
#
loop_
_entity.id
_entity.type
_entity.pdbx_description
1 polymer ?
#
loop_
_entity_poly.entity_id
_entity_poly.type
_entity_poly.pdbx_seq_one_letter_code
_entity_poly.pdbx_strand_id
1 'polypeptide(L)'
;LARAALARLFQRHALEEHRPIQQRTATFKAIGQMPLREAAEFLHRTGVEAGAEELESLRAHDWLIIQAANTGLEGRTYLAEALDEEPDALRRIDLIDALGTARDDLARTALLRLVEFDARAPLERLFAAKVLIRVGPSWEIAPRLKRVALAMLGPEDAEARAALQCLLWQWY
;
A
#
# COMPACT_ATOMS: atom_id res chain seq x y z
N LEU A 1 -17.40 -19.10 8.56
CA LEU A 1 -18.36 -18.03 8.19
C LEU A 1 -17.81 -17.11 7.09
N ALA A 2 -16.66 -16.46 7.30
CA ALA A 2 -16.07 -15.51 6.34
C ALA A 2 -15.92 -16.08 4.91
N ARG A 3 -15.39 -17.30 4.73
CA ARG A 3 -15.25 -17.93 3.41
C ARG A 3 -16.58 -18.09 2.67
N ALA A 4 -17.65 -18.46 3.38
CA ALA A 4 -18.98 -18.60 2.79
C ALA A 4 -19.58 -17.24 2.41
N ALA A 5 -19.30 -16.19 3.19
CA ALA A 5 -19.69 -14.83 2.86
C ALA A 5 -18.92 -14.32 1.62
N LEU A 6 -17.61 -14.53 1.56
CA LEU A 6 -16.78 -14.18 0.41
C LEU A 6 -17.25 -14.91 -0.87
N ALA A 7 -17.56 -16.20 -0.78
CA ALA A 7 -18.11 -16.96 -1.92
C ALA A 7 -19.41 -16.35 -2.45
N ARG A 8 -20.30 -15.89 -1.57
CA ARG A 8 -21.53 -15.18 -1.97
C ARG A 8 -21.24 -13.82 -2.60
N LEU A 9 -20.26 -13.09 -2.10
CA LEU A 9 -19.82 -11.82 -2.69
C LEU A 9 -19.21 -12.02 -4.08
N PHE A 10 -18.45 -13.10 -4.30
CA PHE A 10 -17.97 -13.46 -5.64
C PHE A 10 -19.09 -13.85 -6.60
N GLN A 11 -20.09 -14.60 -6.13
CA GLN A 11 -21.30 -14.86 -6.93
C GLN A 11 -22.02 -13.55 -7.30
N ARG A 12 -22.15 -12.62 -6.35
CA ARG A 12 -22.75 -11.30 -6.61
C ARG A 12 -21.92 -10.51 -7.63
N HIS A 13 -20.61 -10.49 -7.47
CA HIS A 13 -19.69 -9.81 -8.37
C HIS A 13 -19.80 -10.35 -9.80
N ALA A 14 -19.87 -11.67 -9.97
CA ALA A 14 -20.04 -12.30 -11.30
C ALA A 14 -21.33 -11.85 -12.00
N LEU A 15 -22.42 -11.63 -11.24
CA LEU A 15 -23.66 -11.09 -11.80
C LEU A 15 -23.54 -9.60 -12.19
N GLU A 16 -22.57 -8.87 -11.65
CA GLU A 16 -22.34 -7.45 -11.91
C GLU A 16 -21.17 -7.19 -12.88
N GLU A 17 -20.50 -8.24 -13.36
CA GLU A 17 -19.25 -8.11 -14.15
C GLU A 17 -19.43 -7.32 -15.46
N HIS A 18 -20.63 -7.41 -16.05
CA HIS A 18 -21.01 -6.65 -17.24
C HIS A 18 -21.21 -5.15 -16.99
N ARG A 19 -21.21 -4.69 -15.74
CA ARG A 19 -21.42 -3.29 -15.37
C ARG A 19 -20.09 -2.54 -15.31
N PRO A 20 -20.09 -1.22 -15.58
CA PRO A 20 -18.92 -0.37 -15.34
C PRO A 20 -18.39 -0.54 -13.91
N ILE A 21 -17.07 -0.48 -13.73
CA ILE A 21 -16.43 -0.74 -12.44
C ILE A 21 -16.93 0.22 -11.33
N GLN A 22 -17.29 1.46 -11.71
CA GLN A 22 -17.86 2.48 -10.83
C GLN A 22 -19.21 2.06 -10.22
N GLN A 23 -19.97 1.19 -10.89
CA GLN A 23 -21.25 0.68 -10.40
C GLN A 23 -21.11 -0.56 -9.50
N ARG A 24 -19.88 -1.07 -9.32
CA ARG A 24 -19.56 -2.29 -8.55
C ARG A 24 -18.92 -1.98 -7.18
N THR A 25 -18.77 -0.70 -6.83
CA THR A 25 -18.07 -0.24 -5.62
C THR A 25 -18.64 -0.80 -4.32
N ALA A 26 -19.96 -0.96 -4.22
CA ALA A 26 -20.59 -1.57 -3.04
C ALA A 26 -20.12 -3.01 -2.81
N THR A 27 -20.02 -3.80 -3.88
CA THR A 27 -19.52 -5.18 -3.83
C THR A 27 -18.05 -5.21 -3.46
N PHE A 28 -17.22 -4.32 -4.02
CA PHE A 28 -15.80 -4.23 -3.66
C PHE A 28 -15.59 -3.81 -2.20
N LYS A 29 -16.33 -2.82 -1.69
CA LYS A 29 -16.29 -2.43 -0.27
C LYS A 29 -16.64 -3.62 0.62
N ALA A 30 -17.67 -4.39 0.27
CA ALA A 30 -18.06 -5.58 1.03
C ALA A 30 -16.99 -6.68 1.00
N ILE A 31 -16.34 -6.92 -0.14
CA ILE A 31 -15.21 -7.85 -0.26
C ILE A 31 -14.05 -7.36 0.62
N GLY A 32 -13.77 -6.06 0.62
CA GLY A 32 -12.73 -5.45 1.46
C GLY A 32 -12.93 -5.65 2.96
N GLN A 33 -14.15 -5.95 3.42
CA GLN A 33 -14.42 -6.27 4.83
C GLN A 33 -14.21 -7.75 5.18
N MET A 34 -13.88 -8.61 4.20
CA MET A 34 -13.65 -10.03 4.46
C MET A 34 -12.21 -10.24 4.97
N PRO A 35 -12.01 -10.81 6.17
CA PRO A 35 -10.69 -10.95 6.77
C PRO A 35 -9.94 -12.15 6.19
N LEU A 36 -9.74 -12.16 4.88
CA LEU A 36 -9.23 -13.29 4.11
C LEU A 36 -8.23 -12.80 3.06
N ARG A 37 -7.11 -13.52 2.93
CA ARG A 37 -6.12 -13.26 1.88
C ARG A 37 -6.75 -13.23 0.48
N GLU A 38 -7.63 -14.17 0.18
CA GLU A 38 -8.26 -14.30 -1.13
C GLU A 38 -9.10 -13.05 -1.52
N ALA A 39 -9.58 -12.29 -0.53
CA ALA A 39 -10.30 -11.04 -0.77
C ALA A 39 -9.33 -9.92 -1.21
N ALA A 40 -8.17 -9.80 -0.58
CA ALA A 40 -7.14 -8.83 -0.98
C ALA A 40 -6.55 -9.15 -2.35
N GLU A 41 -6.25 -10.43 -2.60
CA GLU A 41 -5.78 -10.92 -3.90
C GLU A 41 -6.75 -10.57 -5.02
N PHE A 42 -8.03 -10.80 -4.79
CA PHE A 42 -9.07 -10.46 -5.74
C PHE A 42 -9.11 -8.95 -6.02
N LEU A 43 -9.16 -8.11 -4.99
CA LEU A 43 -9.24 -6.65 -5.15
C LEU A 43 -8.00 -6.08 -5.82
N HIS A 44 -6.81 -6.55 -5.46
CA HIS A 44 -5.55 -6.15 -6.09
C HIS A 44 -5.55 -6.51 -7.58
N ARG A 45 -5.85 -7.77 -7.93
CA ARG A 45 -5.91 -8.21 -9.32
C ARG A 45 -6.91 -7.39 -10.14
N THR A 46 -8.12 -7.17 -9.61
CA THR A 46 -9.12 -6.31 -10.27
C THR A 46 -8.61 -4.89 -10.47
N GLY A 47 -7.84 -4.34 -9.52
CA GLY A 47 -7.24 -3.01 -9.65
C GLY A 47 -6.18 -2.93 -10.74
N VAL A 48 -5.40 -4.00 -10.93
CA VAL A 48 -4.44 -4.10 -12.04
C VAL A 48 -5.15 -4.22 -13.38
N GLU A 49 -6.18 -5.08 -13.47
CA GLU A 49 -6.94 -5.34 -14.69
C GLU A 49 -7.75 -4.12 -15.16
N ALA A 50 -8.20 -3.27 -14.25
CA ALA A 50 -8.94 -2.04 -14.55
C ALA A 50 -8.10 -0.98 -15.30
N GLY A 51 -6.77 -1.09 -15.31
CA GLY A 51 -5.88 -0.19 -16.03
C GLY A 51 -6.05 1.28 -15.62
N ALA A 52 -6.46 2.13 -16.56
CA ALA A 52 -6.60 3.57 -16.38
C ALA A 52 -7.99 4.03 -15.90
N GLU A 53 -8.89 3.09 -15.57
CA GLU A 53 -10.20 3.46 -15.03
C GLU A 53 -10.08 4.18 -13.67
N GLU A 54 -11.12 4.95 -13.34
CA GLU A 54 -11.21 5.69 -12.08
C GLU A 54 -12.43 5.25 -11.27
N LEU A 55 -12.27 5.24 -9.94
CA LEU A 55 -13.28 4.95 -8.94
C LEU A 55 -13.29 6.08 -7.91
N GLU A 56 -14.42 6.78 -7.77
CA GLU A 56 -14.57 7.88 -6.80
C GLU A 56 -13.41 8.91 -6.88
N SER A 57 -13.02 9.29 -8.11
CA SER A 57 -11.92 10.24 -8.41
C SER A 57 -10.50 9.77 -8.04
N LEU A 58 -10.34 8.48 -7.75
CA LEU A 58 -9.03 7.83 -7.61
C LEU A 58 -8.80 6.88 -8.79
N ARG A 59 -7.54 6.59 -9.10
CA ARG A 59 -7.21 5.48 -10.01
C ARG A 59 -7.79 4.18 -9.44
N ALA A 60 -8.34 3.33 -10.29
CA ALA A 60 -9.01 2.09 -9.84
C ALA A 60 -8.09 1.23 -8.97
N HIS A 61 -6.80 1.13 -9.32
CA HIS A 61 -5.81 0.42 -8.53
C HIS A 61 -5.69 0.98 -7.10
N ASP A 62 -5.45 2.29 -6.95
CA ASP A 62 -5.38 2.98 -5.66
C ASP A 62 -6.64 2.71 -4.81
N TRP A 63 -7.81 2.98 -5.39
CA TRP A 63 -9.08 2.79 -4.69
C TRP A 63 -9.30 1.34 -4.22
N LEU A 64 -8.99 0.35 -5.06
CA LEU A 64 -9.17 -1.07 -4.76
C LEU A 64 -8.14 -1.58 -3.76
N ILE A 65 -6.91 -1.06 -3.78
CA ILE A 65 -5.88 -1.37 -2.80
C ILE A 65 -6.21 -0.81 -1.41
N ILE A 66 -6.85 0.37 -1.33
CA ILE A 66 -7.44 0.87 -0.08
C ILE A 66 -8.46 -0.14 0.47
N GLN A 67 -9.33 -0.71 -0.38
CA GLN A 67 -10.28 -1.74 0.06
C GLN A 67 -9.56 -3.03 0.46
N ALA A 68 -8.52 -3.43 -0.27
CA ALA A 68 -7.73 -4.62 0.03
C ALA A 68 -7.05 -4.52 1.40
N ALA A 69 -6.57 -3.34 1.80
CA ALA A 69 -5.95 -3.15 3.12
C ALA A 69 -6.92 -3.36 4.31
N ASN A 70 -8.24 -3.29 4.07
CA ASN A 70 -9.28 -3.51 5.07
C ASN A 70 -9.53 -5.01 5.36
N THR A 71 -8.97 -5.93 4.57
CA THR A 71 -9.19 -7.39 4.67
C THR A 71 -8.42 -8.08 5.81
N GLY A 72 -8.08 -7.33 6.86
CA GLY A 72 -7.37 -7.85 8.03
C GLY A 72 -5.90 -8.21 7.77
N LEU A 73 -5.32 -8.95 8.72
CA LEU A 73 -3.88 -9.26 8.74
C LEU A 73 -3.44 -10.11 7.54
N GLU A 74 -4.23 -11.13 7.16
CA GLU A 74 -3.89 -12.04 6.06
C GLU A 74 -3.80 -11.29 4.72
N GLY A 75 -4.76 -10.42 4.43
CA GLY A 75 -4.73 -9.64 3.20
C GLY A 75 -3.69 -8.54 3.20
N ARG A 76 -3.42 -7.88 4.34
CA ARG A 76 -2.28 -6.95 4.42
C ARG A 76 -0.93 -7.65 4.28
N THR A 77 -0.81 -8.89 4.75
CA THR A 77 0.40 -9.70 4.53
C THR A 77 0.60 -9.93 3.04
N TYR A 78 -0.47 -10.27 2.32
CA TYR A 78 -0.43 -10.36 0.86
C TYR A 78 -0.02 -9.03 0.19
N LEU A 79 -0.54 -7.88 0.65
CA LEU A 79 -0.15 -6.58 0.07
C LEU A 79 1.34 -6.27 0.31
N ALA A 80 1.90 -6.66 1.45
CA ALA A 80 3.32 -6.51 1.74
C ALA A 80 4.21 -7.40 0.85
N GLU A 81 3.75 -8.61 0.53
CA GLU A 81 4.39 -9.49 -0.46
C GLU A 81 4.30 -8.89 -1.87
N ALA A 82 3.11 -8.43 -2.27
CA ALA A 82 2.86 -7.83 -3.58
C ALA A 82 3.72 -6.58 -3.82
N LEU A 83 3.97 -5.78 -2.78
CA LEU A 83 4.85 -4.61 -2.87
C LEU A 83 6.29 -4.97 -3.29
N ASP A 84 6.81 -6.13 -2.91
CA ASP A 84 8.14 -6.56 -3.30
C ASP A 84 8.21 -6.89 -4.80
N GLU A 85 7.14 -7.48 -5.33
CA GLU A 85 7.06 -8.02 -6.69
C GLU A 85 6.57 -6.99 -7.72
N GLU A 86 5.90 -5.92 -7.29
CA GLU A 86 5.25 -4.98 -8.20
C GLU A 86 6.26 -4.16 -9.04
N PRO A 87 6.28 -4.31 -10.38
CA PRO A 87 7.21 -3.59 -11.25
C PRO A 87 6.85 -2.12 -11.49
N ASP A 88 5.57 -1.75 -11.40
CA ASP A 88 5.10 -0.40 -11.67
C ASP A 88 5.27 0.51 -10.46
N ALA A 89 5.95 1.64 -10.65
CA ALA A 89 6.25 2.57 -9.56
C ALA A 89 5.00 3.21 -8.96
N LEU A 90 3.99 3.56 -9.76
CA LEU A 90 2.77 4.18 -9.25
C LEU A 90 1.93 3.16 -8.47
N ARG A 91 1.90 1.90 -8.89
CA ARG A 91 1.22 0.83 -8.14
C ARG A 91 1.94 0.50 -6.83
N ARG A 92 3.28 0.57 -6.79
CA ARG A 92 4.03 0.49 -5.52
C ARG A 92 3.66 1.63 -4.58
N ILE A 93 3.51 2.85 -5.07
CA ILE A 93 3.08 4.00 -4.25
C ILE A 93 1.70 3.74 -3.62
N ASP A 94 0.75 3.20 -4.38
CA ASP A 94 -0.59 2.85 -3.86
C ASP A 94 -0.51 1.79 -2.75
N LEU A 95 0.31 0.74 -2.95
CA LEU A 95 0.55 -0.31 -1.95
C LEU A 95 1.22 0.25 -0.68
N ILE A 96 2.19 1.15 -0.83
CA ILE A 96 2.88 1.83 0.29
C ILE A 96 1.89 2.64 1.13
N ASP A 97 1.02 3.44 0.50
CA ASP A 97 0.08 4.28 1.25
C ASP A 97 -0.99 3.41 1.94
N ALA A 98 -1.52 2.40 1.24
CA ALA A 98 -2.52 1.50 1.80
C ALA A 98 -2.01 0.68 2.99
N LEU A 99 -0.79 0.14 2.93
CA LEU A 99 -0.14 -0.50 4.09
C LEU A 99 -0.02 0.48 5.27
N GLY A 100 0.31 1.74 5.00
CA GLY A 100 0.43 2.80 6.00
C GLY A 100 -0.83 3.08 6.81
N THR A 101 -2.01 2.73 6.30
CA THR A 101 -3.30 3.02 6.96
C THR A 101 -3.50 2.23 8.25
N ALA A 102 -3.00 0.99 8.31
CA ALA A 102 -3.25 0.07 9.44
C ALA A 102 -2.47 0.44 10.71
N ARG A 103 -1.37 1.19 10.57
CA ARG A 103 -0.47 1.62 11.66
C ARG A 103 -0.05 0.49 12.61
N ASP A 104 0.16 -0.70 12.05
CA ASP A 104 0.56 -1.90 12.79
C ASP A 104 2.02 -2.28 12.55
N ASP A 105 2.48 -3.32 13.25
CA ASP A 105 3.86 -3.80 13.17
C ASP A 105 4.20 -4.38 11.79
N LEU A 106 3.21 -4.95 11.10
CA LEU A 106 3.37 -5.45 9.73
C LEU A 106 3.67 -4.29 8.79
N ALA A 107 2.85 -3.24 8.80
CA ALA A 107 3.06 -2.04 8.01
C ALA A 107 4.42 -1.41 8.30
N ARG A 108 4.78 -1.27 9.59
CA ARG A 108 6.08 -0.74 10.01
C ARG A 108 7.24 -1.56 9.45
N THR A 109 7.16 -2.89 9.56
CA THR A 109 8.20 -3.81 9.09
C THR A 109 8.36 -3.75 7.58
N ALA A 110 7.26 -3.83 6.84
CA ALA A 110 7.26 -3.80 5.37
C ALA A 110 7.83 -2.47 4.84
N LEU A 111 7.39 -1.35 5.40
CA LEU A 111 7.85 -0.03 4.99
C LEU A 111 9.31 0.23 5.39
N LEU A 112 9.75 -0.20 6.57
CA LEU A 112 11.17 -0.09 6.98
C LEU A 112 12.08 -0.85 6.02
N ARG A 113 11.70 -2.09 5.66
CA ARG A 113 12.43 -2.88 4.68
C ARG A 113 12.55 -2.14 3.35
N LEU A 114 11.49 -1.49 2.88
CA LEU A 114 11.54 -0.72 1.63
C LEU A 114 12.49 0.48 1.74
N VAL A 115 12.41 1.25 2.82
CA VAL A 115 13.25 2.46 2.99
C VAL A 115 14.73 2.10 3.18
N GLU A 116 15.00 1.00 3.89
CA GLU A 116 16.36 0.50 4.13
C GLU A 116 16.93 -0.26 2.92
N PHE A 117 16.10 -0.66 1.94
CA PHE A 117 16.55 -1.36 0.74
C PHE A 117 17.08 -0.40 -0.33
N ASP A 118 18.40 -0.45 -0.56
CA ASP A 118 19.11 0.54 -1.36
C ASP A 118 18.83 0.49 -2.86
N ALA A 119 18.33 -0.65 -3.37
CA ALA A 119 18.03 -0.81 -4.80
C ALA A 119 16.72 -0.13 -5.25
N ARG A 120 15.95 0.47 -4.32
CA ARG A 120 14.72 1.20 -4.67
C ARG A 120 15.01 2.66 -5.01
N ALA A 121 14.18 3.22 -5.89
CA ALA A 121 14.31 4.61 -6.32
C ALA A 121 14.27 5.57 -5.11
N PRO A 122 15.11 6.62 -5.08
CA PRO A 122 15.21 7.53 -3.93
C PRO A 122 13.88 8.16 -3.51
N LEU A 123 13.06 8.57 -4.48
CA LEU A 123 11.74 9.17 -4.22
C LEU A 123 10.71 8.18 -3.66
N GLU A 124 10.82 6.90 -4.02
CA GLU A 124 9.97 5.83 -3.47
C GLU A 124 10.32 5.58 -2.00
N ARG A 125 11.63 5.54 -1.69
CA ARG A 125 12.13 5.47 -0.30
C ARG A 125 11.67 6.68 0.51
N LEU A 126 11.74 7.88 -0.06
CA LEU A 126 11.23 9.09 0.58
C LEU A 126 9.73 8.99 0.87
N PHE A 127 8.93 8.52 -0.09
CA PHE A 127 7.50 8.36 0.10
C PHE A 127 7.18 7.36 1.22
N ALA A 128 7.82 6.20 1.23
CA ALA A 128 7.64 5.24 2.32
C ALA A 128 8.13 5.79 3.68
N ALA A 129 9.19 6.61 3.71
CA ALA A 129 9.61 7.30 4.93
C ALA A 129 8.53 8.27 5.45
N LYS A 130 7.91 9.05 4.55
CA LYS A 130 6.75 9.90 4.88
C LYS A 130 5.56 9.10 5.43
N VAL A 131 5.36 7.87 4.97
CA VAL A 131 4.33 6.99 5.54
C VAL A 131 4.77 6.49 6.93
N LEU A 132 6.00 6.01 7.08
CA LEU A 132 6.56 5.48 8.33
C LEU A 132 6.49 6.45 9.50
N ILE A 133 6.76 7.74 9.25
CA ILE A 133 6.72 8.74 10.32
C ILE A 133 5.34 8.88 10.97
N ARG A 134 4.27 8.49 10.27
CA ARG A 134 2.88 8.47 10.77
C ARG A 134 2.53 7.18 11.52
N VAL A 135 3.32 6.12 11.34
CA VAL A 135 3.03 4.75 11.78
C VAL A 135 3.84 4.36 13.02
N GLY A 136 5.13 4.66 13.04
CA GLY A 136 6.05 4.17 14.08
C GLY A 136 6.44 5.23 15.11
N PRO A 137 6.86 4.80 16.32
CA PRO A 137 7.34 5.73 17.32
C PRO A 137 8.69 6.34 16.91
N SER A 138 8.89 7.63 17.24
CA SER A 138 10.08 8.38 16.82
C SER A 138 11.40 7.75 17.29
N TRP A 139 11.44 7.21 18.51
CA TRP A 139 12.65 6.56 19.07
C TRP A 139 13.09 5.31 18.28
N GLU A 140 12.18 4.68 17.54
CA GLU A 140 12.48 3.51 16.69
C GLU A 140 12.78 3.93 15.25
N ILE A 141 11.95 4.82 14.68
CA ILE A 141 12.01 5.16 13.25
C ILE A 141 13.08 6.21 12.96
N ALA A 142 13.23 7.25 13.79
CA ALA A 142 14.15 8.36 13.51
C ALA A 142 15.61 7.91 13.36
N PRO A 143 16.17 7.03 14.22
CA PRO A 143 17.54 6.57 14.07
C PRO A 143 17.77 5.75 12.78
N ARG A 144 16.74 5.05 12.29
CA ARG A 144 16.80 4.28 11.03
C ARG A 144 16.78 5.21 9.82
N LEU A 145 15.83 6.15 9.77
CA LEU A 145 15.75 7.14 8.70
C LEU A 145 16.99 8.03 8.63
N LYS A 146 17.58 8.40 9.77
CA LYS A 146 18.86 9.11 9.82
C LYS A 146 19.99 8.32 9.15
N ARG A 147 20.09 7.01 9.41
CA ARG A 147 21.10 6.15 8.76
C ARG A 147 20.89 6.08 7.25
N VAL A 148 19.65 5.96 6.80
CA VAL A 148 19.31 5.97 5.37
C VAL A 148 19.72 7.28 4.72
N ALA A 149 19.36 8.43 5.32
CA ALA A 149 19.75 9.75 4.79
C ALA A 149 21.27 9.94 4.69
N LEU A 150 22.05 9.35 5.60
CA LEU A 150 23.51 9.40 5.58
C LEU A 150 24.13 8.48 4.52
N ALA A 151 23.46 7.39 4.16
CA ALA A 151 23.90 6.45 3.13
C ALA A 151 23.61 6.96 1.70
N MET A 152 22.65 7.87 1.56
CA MET A 152 22.27 8.52 0.31
C MET A 152 23.34 9.54 -0.14
N LEU A 153 24.32 9.09 -0.93
CA LEU A 153 25.47 9.91 -1.34
C LEU A 153 25.49 10.25 -2.83
N GLY A 154 24.63 9.62 -3.64
CA GLY A 154 24.57 9.84 -5.08
C GLY A 154 24.01 11.22 -5.45
N PRO A 155 24.35 11.76 -6.63
CA PRO A 155 23.73 13.00 -7.14
C PRO A 155 22.20 12.87 -7.30
N GLU A 156 21.70 11.69 -7.69
CA GLU A 156 20.29 11.36 -7.82
C GLU A 156 19.55 11.32 -6.48
N ASP A 157 20.28 11.14 -5.38
CA ASP A 157 19.73 11.08 -4.04
C ASP A 157 19.54 12.47 -3.41
N ALA A 158 20.17 13.51 -3.96
CA ALA A 158 20.35 14.78 -3.28
C ALA A 158 19.02 15.40 -2.80
N GLU A 159 18.00 15.35 -3.65
CA GLU A 159 16.65 15.85 -3.35
C GLU A 159 15.96 14.98 -2.29
N ALA A 160 15.97 13.66 -2.48
CA ALA A 160 15.33 12.73 -1.55
C ALA A 160 15.99 12.77 -0.16
N ARG A 161 17.31 12.91 -0.10
CA ARG A 161 18.07 13.10 1.14
C ARG A 161 17.68 14.39 1.85
N ALA A 162 17.64 15.51 1.14
CA ALA A 162 17.26 16.80 1.73
C ALA A 162 15.83 16.73 2.29
N ALA A 163 14.90 16.15 1.54
CA ALA A 163 13.53 15.96 1.98
C ALA A 163 13.43 15.02 3.19
N LEU A 164 14.19 13.91 3.20
CA LEU A 164 14.23 12.97 4.33
C LEU A 164 14.77 13.65 5.61
N GLN A 165 15.77 14.52 5.49
CA GLN A 165 16.25 15.34 6.60
C GLN A 165 15.16 16.29 7.11
N CYS A 166 14.37 16.91 6.23
CA CYS A 166 13.21 17.71 6.63
C CYS A 166 12.15 16.88 7.38
N LEU A 167 11.91 15.62 6.98
CA LEU A 167 10.98 14.74 7.70
C LEU A 167 11.47 14.42 9.12
N LEU A 168 12.77 14.24 9.33
CA LEU A 168 13.34 13.98 10.65
C LEU A 168 13.07 15.13 11.65
N TRP A 169 12.98 16.37 11.17
CA TRP A 169 12.64 17.53 12.01
C TRP A 169 11.21 17.49 12.56
N GLN A 170 10.31 16.65 12.04
CA GLN A 170 8.94 16.56 12.59
C GLN A 170 8.87 16.01 14.02
N TRP A 171 9.96 15.42 14.52
CA TRP A 171 10.05 14.87 15.88
C TRP A 171 10.88 15.71 16.85
N TYR A 172 11.51 16.79 16.39
CA TYR A 172 12.36 17.67 17.18
C TYR A 172 11.73 19.06 17.29
#